data_AF-E0UNY5-F1
#
_entry.id   AF-E0UNY5-F1
#
_cell.length_a   1.000
_cell.length_b   1.000
_cell.length_c   1.000
_cell.angle_alpha   90.00
_cell.angle_beta   90.00
_cell.angle_gamma   90.00
#
_symmetry.space_group_name_H-M   'P 1'
#
loop_
_entity.id
_entity.type
_entity.pdbx_description
1 polymer ?
#
loop_
_entity_poly.entity_id
_entity_poly.type
_entity_poly.pdbx_seq_one_letter_code
_entity_poly.pdbx_strand_id
1 'polypeptide(L)'
;MQNTTGNQERTGFLLGQVAQAVGDYWMLLERYEEAREEYQEAITYYNQVQPYSSEFVPAQKNKTFLNQKIERMSSETGLIEKPPSQIITNLRQWLQQNFTEAAKAGWLTLESVLSDRQLALAYSFRKEGLLQERVKKINLTPDGKVIALLVVVAPQEAQKVLIRVQVHATGEEPYLPPSLILRLLSDSGEILQEVQSRSQDSYIKLKSFKLIGEVYFTIEIYLDQIQITEKFGLE
;
A
#
# COMPACT_ATOMS: atom_id res chain seq x y z
N MET A 1 -15.48 -14.57 42.20
CA MET A 1 -14.10 -14.54 41.67
C MET A 1 -14.13 -14.57 40.14
N GLN A 2 -14.63 -13.53 39.47
CA GLN A 2 -14.82 -13.50 38.00
C GLN A 2 -14.35 -12.18 37.34
N ASN A 3 -13.47 -11.40 37.98
CA ASN A 3 -13.03 -10.08 37.49
C ASN A 3 -11.54 -10.01 37.10
N THR A 4 -10.80 -11.11 37.16
CA THR A 4 -9.35 -11.13 36.88
C THR A 4 -9.01 -11.48 35.44
N THR A 5 -9.85 -12.27 34.75
CA THR A 5 -9.57 -12.77 33.40
C THR A 5 -9.67 -11.67 32.34
N GLY A 6 -10.70 -10.81 32.39
CA GLY A 6 -10.88 -9.71 31.42
C GLY A 6 -9.84 -8.58 31.52
N ASN A 7 -9.20 -8.39 32.69
CA ASN A 7 -8.13 -7.42 32.86
C ASN A 7 -6.79 -7.94 32.32
N GLN A 8 -6.51 -9.24 32.43
CA GLN A 8 -5.30 -9.85 31.87
C GLN A 8 -5.37 -9.95 30.33
N GLU A 9 -6.56 -10.15 29.75
CA GLU A 9 -6.78 -10.20 28.30
C GLU A 9 -6.56 -8.85 27.59
N ARG A 10 -7.11 -7.76 28.14
CA ARG A 10 -6.84 -6.40 27.64
C ARG A 10 -5.38 -6.02 27.75
N THR A 11 -4.70 -6.53 28.78
CA THR A 11 -3.27 -6.30 28.98
C THR A 11 -2.45 -6.93 27.85
N GLY A 12 -2.78 -8.16 27.43
CA GLY A 12 -2.09 -8.84 26.32
C GLY A 12 -2.19 -8.08 24.99
N PHE A 13 -3.39 -7.67 24.57
CA PHE A 13 -3.53 -6.93 23.31
C PHE A 13 -2.76 -5.60 23.31
N LEU A 14 -2.84 -4.83 24.40
CA LEU A 14 -2.13 -3.56 24.54
C LEU A 14 -0.60 -3.74 24.58
N LEU A 15 -0.11 -4.77 25.28
CA LEU A 15 1.32 -5.11 25.27
C LEU A 15 1.79 -5.49 23.87
N GLY A 16 0.97 -6.21 23.10
CA GLY A 16 1.23 -6.49 21.69
C GLY A 16 1.34 -5.22 20.84
N GLN A 17 0.47 -4.23 21.06
CA GLN A 17 0.54 -2.94 20.36
C GLN A 17 1.81 -2.13 20.74
N VAL A 18 2.20 -2.16 22.01
CA VAL A 18 3.42 -1.49 22.48
C VAL A 18 4.66 -2.13 21.86
N ALA A 19 4.80 -3.46 21.96
CA ALA A 19 5.92 -4.18 21.36
C ALA A 19 5.99 -3.98 19.84
N GLN A 20 4.84 -3.96 19.15
CA GLN A 20 4.79 -3.62 17.73
C GLN A 20 5.33 -2.20 17.45
N ALA A 21 4.93 -1.19 18.23
CA ALA A 21 5.41 0.18 18.06
C ALA A 21 6.92 0.32 18.35
N VAL A 22 7.45 -0.43 19.32
CA VAL A 22 8.90 -0.48 19.60
C VAL A 22 9.64 -1.14 18.44
N GLY A 23 9.12 -2.24 17.88
CA GLY A 23 9.69 -2.85 16.68
C GLY A 23 9.67 -1.90 15.47
N ASP A 24 8.59 -1.14 15.28
CA ASP A 24 8.49 -0.11 14.23
C ASP A 24 9.53 1.01 14.42
N TYR A 25 9.80 1.40 15.66
CA TYR A 25 10.88 2.33 15.99
C TYR A 25 12.26 1.77 15.66
N TRP A 26 12.53 0.50 15.96
CA TRP A 26 13.79 -0.14 15.58
C TRP A 26 13.98 -0.28 14.07
N MET A 27 12.91 -0.53 13.32
CA MET A 27 12.95 -0.53 11.86
C MET A 27 13.39 0.83 11.28
N LEU A 28 12.92 1.94 11.86
CA LEU A 28 13.33 3.30 11.44
C LEU A 28 14.81 3.58 11.72
N LEU A 29 15.39 2.91 12.73
CA LEU A 29 16.80 3.02 13.08
C LEU A 29 17.67 1.97 12.36
N GLU A 30 17.10 1.23 11.41
CA GLU A 30 17.78 0.15 10.68
C GLU A 30 18.35 -0.96 11.60
N ARG A 31 17.74 -1.13 12.79
CA ARG A 31 18.08 -2.14 13.79
C ARG A 31 17.19 -3.37 13.62
N TYR A 32 17.46 -4.14 12.57
CA TYR A 32 16.57 -5.21 12.10
C TYR A 32 16.47 -6.41 13.04
N GLU A 33 17.55 -6.77 13.74
CA GLU A 33 17.50 -7.88 14.71
C GLU A 33 16.60 -7.52 15.88
N GLU A 34 16.76 -6.31 16.42
CA GLU A 34 15.97 -5.80 17.53
C GLU A 34 14.51 -5.57 17.14
N ALA A 35 14.25 -5.06 15.93
CA ALA A 35 12.91 -4.95 15.40
C ALA A 35 12.22 -6.33 15.30
N ARG A 36 12.96 -7.35 14.85
CA ARG A 36 12.44 -8.72 14.72
C ARG A 36 12.10 -9.33 16.07
N GLU A 37 12.94 -9.13 17.08
CA GLU A 37 12.69 -9.60 18.44
C GLU A 37 11.39 -8.98 19.01
N GLU A 38 11.22 -7.67 18.86
CA GLU A 38 10.03 -6.95 19.32
C GLU A 38 8.75 -7.38 18.59
N TYR A 39 8.84 -7.62 17.28
CA TYR A 39 7.69 -8.18 16.54
C TYR A 39 7.35 -9.60 16.97
N GLN A 40 8.36 -10.41 17.26
CA GLN A 40 8.15 -11.76 17.77
C GLN A 40 7.48 -11.73 19.15
N GLU A 41 7.87 -10.79 20.00
CA GLU A 41 7.24 -10.56 21.30
C GLU A 41 5.79 -10.06 21.16
N ALA A 42 5.54 -9.11 20.26
CA ALA A 42 4.19 -8.64 19.94
C ALA A 42 3.27 -9.78 19.47
N ILE A 43 3.77 -10.69 18.62
CA ILE A 43 3.05 -11.89 18.20
C ILE A 43 2.75 -12.82 19.38
N THR A 44 3.69 -12.98 20.32
CA THR A 44 3.46 -13.76 21.54
C THR A 44 2.30 -13.19 22.34
N TYR A 45 2.24 -11.87 22.52
CA TYR A 45 1.12 -11.22 23.19
C TYR A 45 -0.21 -11.39 22.43
N TYR A 46 -0.21 -11.23 21.10
CA TYR A 46 -1.41 -11.44 20.29
C TYR A 46 -1.92 -12.89 20.31
N ASN A 47 -1.03 -13.88 20.44
CA ASN A 47 -1.43 -15.29 20.57
C ASN A 47 -2.11 -15.61 21.91
N GLN A 48 -1.95 -14.76 22.94
CA GLN A 48 -2.61 -14.94 24.24
C GLN A 48 -4.04 -14.41 24.25
N VAL A 49 -4.43 -13.62 23.24
CA VAL A 49 -5.79 -13.08 23.12
C VAL A 49 -6.77 -14.21 22.80
N GLN A 50 -7.78 -14.36 23.65
CA GLN A 50 -8.72 -15.48 23.59
C GLN A 50 -9.78 -15.30 22.48
N PRO A 51 -10.27 -16.39 21.85
CA PRO A 51 -11.24 -16.31 20.75
C PRO A 51 -12.55 -15.57 21.06
N TYR A 52 -12.94 -15.49 22.33
CA TYR A 52 -14.16 -14.83 22.80
C TYR A 52 -13.95 -13.34 23.17
N SER A 53 -12.71 -12.83 23.12
CA SER A 53 -12.42 -11.41 23.34
C SER A 53 -12.73 -10.59 22.08
N SER A 54 -13.21 -9.36 22.29
CA SER A 54 -13.44 -8.37 21.22
C SER A 54 -12.18 -8.02 20.42
N GLU A 55 -11.02 -8.21 21.03
CA GLU A 55 -9.70 -7.92 20.50
C GLU A 55 -9.11 -9.09 19.69
N PHE A 56 -9.76 -10.26 19.64
CA PHE A 56 -9.25 -11.45 18.97
C PHE A 56 -9.03 -11.25 17.46
N VAL A 57 -10.03 -10.71 16.75
CA VAL A 57 -9.94 -10.48 15.30
C VAL A 57 -8.84 -9.44 14.98
N PRO A 58 -8.77 -8.28 15.65
CA PRO A 58 -7.63 -7.37 15.54
C PRO A 58 -6.28 -8.03 15.84
N ALA A 59 -6.17 -8.82 16.90
CA ALA A 59 -4.94 -9.51 17.29
C ALA A 59 -4.46 -10.48 16.20
N GLN A 60 -5.36 -11.27 15.60
CA GLN A 60 -5.00 -12.17 14.50
C GLN A 60 -4.55 -11.39 13.25
N LYS A 61 -5.21 -10.27 12.91
CA LYS A 61 -4.77 -9.41 11.80
C LYS A 61 -3.38 -8.83 12.03
N ASN A 62 -3.12 -8.29 13.24
CA ASN A 62 -1.82 -7.73 13.59
C ASN A 62 -0.73 -8.79 13.57
N LYS A 63 -1.00 -9.98 14.11
CA LYS A 63 -0.09 -11.13 14.02
C LYS A 63 0.25 -11.50 12.58
N THR A 64 -0.76 -11.61 11.69
CA THR A 64 -0.52 -11.93 10.28
C THR A 64 0.38 -10.86 9.63
N PHE A 65 0.12 -9.59 9.91
CA PHE A 65 0.94 -8.49 9.42
C PHE A 65 2.40 -8.58 9.92
N LEU A 66 2.60 -8.83 11.22
CA LEU A 66 3.94 -8.95 11.80
C LEU A 66 4.71 -10.18 11.29
N ASN A 67 4.04 -11.32 11.10
CA ASN A 67 4.66 -12.50 10.50
C ASN A 67 5.17 -12.20 9.08
N GLN A 68 4.36 -11.52 8.25
CA GLN A 68 4.78 -11.10 6.91
C GLN A 68 5.97 -10.13 6.95
N LYS A 69 6.01 -9.23 7.95
CA LYS A 69 7.12 -8.29 8.15
C LYS A 69 8.41 -9.04 8.49
N ILE A 70 8.36 -9.98 9.44
CA ILE A 70 9.50 -10.83 9.84
C ILE A 70 9.99 -11.72 8.68
N GLU A 71 9.08 -12.27 7.87
CA GLU A 71 9.44 -13.10 6.71
C GLU A 71 10.19 -12.28 5.64
N ARG A 72 9.77 -11.04 5.39
CA ARG A 72 10.48 -10.11 4.50
C ARG A 72 11.88 -9.80 5.02
N MET A 73 12.00 -9.49 6.32
CA MET A 73 13.30 -9.23 6.97
C MET A 73 14.23 -10.46 6.95
N SER A 74 13.69 -11.66 7.13
CA SER A 74 14.46 -12.91 7.09
C SER A 74 15.00 -13.22 5.69
N SER A 75 14.24 -12.81 4.66
CA SER A 75 14.66 -12.90 3.26
C SER A 75 15.76 -11.88 2.92
N GLU A 76 15.94 -10.82 3.74
CA GLU A 76 16.96 -9.78 3.59
C GLU A 76 18.26 -10.08 4.36
N THR A 77 18.25 -11.02 5.33
CA THR A 77 19.44 -11.40 6.13
C THR A 77 20.40 -12.40 5.46
N GLY A 78 20.09 -12.87 4.25
CA GLY A 78 20.94 -13.79 3.48
C GLY A 78 21.78 -13.07 2.43
N LEU A 79 23.01 -12.67 2.80
CA LEU A 79 23.99 -11.96 1.98
C LEU A 79 23.62 -10.50 1.72
N ILE A 80 24.60 -9.61 1.86
CA ILE A 80 24.51 -8.19 1.52
C ILE A 80 24.39 -8.08 -0.01
N GLU A 81 23.20 -8.33 -0.52
CA GLU A 81 22.66 -7.58 -1.63
C GLU A 81 21.50 -6.79 -1.03
N LYS A 82 21.74 -5.49 -0.81
CA LYS A 82 20.70 -4.50 -0.51
C LYS A 82 19.43 -4.93 -1.27
N PRO A 83 18.28 -5.19 -0.60
CA PRO A 83 17.05 -5.49 -1.31
C PRO A 83 16.92 -4.41 -2.38
N PRO A 84 16.64 -4.76 -3.66
CA PRO A 84 16.72 -3.81 -4.76
C PRO A 84 16.00 -2.56 -4.30
N SER A 85 16.78 -1.48 -4.11
CA SER A 85 16.34 -0.28 -3.41
C SER A 85 14.93 0.01 -3.86
N GLN A 86 13.95 -0.13 -2.96
CA GLN A 86 12.53 -0.07 -3.28
C GLN A 86 12.35 1.15 -4.19
N ILE A 87 12.00 0.95 -5.47
CA ILE A 87 12.08 2.04 -6.45
C ILE A 87 11.04 3.08 -6.04
N ILE A 88 11.48 4.17 -5.41
CA ILE A 88 10.60 5.24 -4.96
C ILE A 88 10.27 6.07 -6.19
N THR A 89 8.98 6.18 -6.48
CA THR A 89 8.50 7.10 -7.50
C THR A 89 8.41 8.50 -6.90
N ASN A 90 9.32 9.39 -7.31
CA ASN A 90 9.36 10.77 -6.85
C ASN A 90 8.30 11.63 -7.56
N LEU A 91 7.31 12.10 -6.79
CA LEU A 91 6.20 12.91 -7.29
C LEU A 91 6.57 14.38 -7.52
N ARG A 92 7.63 14.90 -6.90
CA ARG A 92 8.14 16.25 -7.19
C ARG A 92 8.67 16.32 -8.62
N GLN A 93 9.36 15.28 -9.09
CA GLN A 93 9.78 15.18 -10.48
C GLN A 93 8.58 15.22 -11.44
N TRP A 94 7.48 14.53 -11.10
CA TRP A 94 6.26 14.56 -11.90
C TRP A 94 5.67 15.97 -11.99
N LEU A 95 5.60 16.70 -10.87
CA LEU A 95 5.14 18.09 -10.84
C LEU A 95 6.03 19.03 -11.67
N GLN A 96 7.33 18.73 -11.78
CA GLN A 96 8.29 19.42 -12.64
C GLN A 96 8.27 18.95 -14.09
N GLN A 97 7.35 18.04 -14.44
CA GLN A 97 7.25 17.39 -15.76
C GLN A 97 8.51 16.61 -16.17
N ASN A 98 9.32 16.19 -15.19
CA ASN A 98 10.45 15.29 -15.40
C ASN A 98 10.00 13.85 -15.14
N PHE A 99 9.95 13.04 -16.20
CA PHE A 99 9.44 11.66 -16.15
C PHE A 99 10.47 10.61 -16.57
N THR A 100 11.74 10.97 -16.66
CA THR A 100 12.79 10.05 -17.11
C THR A 100 12.91 8.84 -16.18
N GLU A 101 12.96 9.05 -14.86
CA GLU A 101 13.04 7.95 -13.89
C GLU A 101 11.71 7.20 -13.77
N ALA A 102 10.59 7.91 -13.86
CA ALA A 102 9.27 7.29 -13.89
C ALA A 102 9.13 6.31 -15.08
N ALA A 103 9.59 6.71 -16.28
CA ALA A 103 9.56 5.87 -17.46
C ALA A 103 10.43 4.62 -17.31
N LYS A 104 11.63 4.74 -16.71
CA LYS A 104 12.48 3.58 -16.39
C LYS A 104 11.81 2.64 -15.38
N ALA A 105 11.05 3.18 -14.43
CA ALA A 105 10.26 2.42 -13.46
C ALA A 105 8.96 1.83 -14.05
N GLY A 106 8.71 1.98 -15.36
CA GLY A 106 7.56 1.41 -16.05
C GLY A 106 6.31 2.28 -16.04
N TRP A 107 6.40 3.54 -15.61
CA TRP A 107 5.31 4.51 -15.72
C TRP A 107 5.21 5.06 -17.15
N LEU A 108 4.01 4.97 -17.71
CA LEU A 108 3.70 5.32 -19.08
C LEU A 108 2.65 6.43 -19.14
N THR A 109 2.41 6.96 -20.34
CA THR A 109 1.29 7.87 -20.61
C THR A 109 -0.02 7.09 -20.74
N LEU A 110 -1.15 7.72 -20.42
CA LEU A 110 -2.46 7.06 -20.46
C LEU A 110 -2.77 6.51 -21.86
N GLU A 111 -2.43 7.29 -22.88
CA GLU A 111 -2.67 7.00 -24.30
C GLU A 111 -1.93 5.74 -24.77
N SER A 112 -0.87 5.32 -24.07
CA SER A 112 -0.10 4.12 -24.40
C SER A 112 -0.65 2.82 -23.77
N VAL A 113 -1.60 2.94 -22.83
CA VAL A 113 -2.08 1.82 -22.01
C VAL A 113 -3.57 1.57 -22.16
N LEU A 114 -4.38 2.63 -22.16
CA LEU A 114 -5.84 2.51 -22.15
C LEU A 114 -6.39 2.62 -23.58
N SER A 115 -7.42 1.83 -23.88
CA SER A 115 -8.17 1.94 -25.15
C SER A 115 -8.95 3.25 -25.24
N ASP A 116 -9.33 3.69 -26.44
CA ASP A 116 -10.12 4.93 -26.64
C ASP A 116 -11.40 4.98 -25.78
N ARG A 117 -12.04 3.82 -25.58
CA ARG A 117 -13.23 3.69 -24.71
C ARG A 117 -12.90 3.95 -23.24
N GLN A 118 -11.77 3.43 -22.75
CA GLN A 118 -11.30 3.63 -21.38
C GLN A 118 -10.76 5.05 -21.19
N LEU A 119 -10.09 5.59 -22.21
CA LEU A 119 -9.65 6.98 -22.24
C LEU A 119 -10.83 7.94 -22.15
N ALA A 120 -11.94 7.71 -22.84
CA ALA A 120 -13.13 8.56 -22.75
C ALA A 120 -13.69 8.65 -21.31
N LEU A 121 -13.65 7.54 -20.56
CA LEU A 121 -14.02 7.51 -19.14
C LEU A 121 -13.01 8.29 -18.29
N ALA A 122 -11.71 8.15 -18.57
CA ALA A 122 -10.62 8.89 -17.91
C ALA A 122 -10.58 10.39 -18.27
N TYR A 123 -11.02 10.79 -19.47
CA TYR A 123 -11.01 12.18 -19.96
C TYR A 123 -11.95 13.09 -19.16
N SER A 124 -13.04 12.55 -18.60
CA SER A 124 -13.96 13.31 -17.73
C SER A 124 -13.26 13.91 -16.49
N PHE A 125 -12.08 13.39 -16.12
CA PHE A 125 -11.29 13.83 -14.98
C PHE A 125 -10.31 14.98 -15.30
N ARG A 126 -10.03 15.26 -16.58
CA ARG A 126 -9.04 16.27 -17.03
C ARG A 126 -9.58 17.69 -17.14
N LYS A 127 -10.79 17.97 -16.61
CA LYS A 127 -11.46 19.26 -16.85
C LYS A 127 -10.89 20.47 -16.11
N GLU A 128 -9.82 20.34 -15.31
CA GLU A 128 -9.23 21.48 -14.58
C GLU A 128 -7.70 21.38 -14.39
N GLY A 129 -6.94 22.32 -14.97
CA GLY A 129 -5.61 22.74 -14.48
C GLY A 129 -4.39 21.83 -14.71
N LEU A 130 -3.30 22.14 -13.96
CA LEU A 130 -1.95 21.54 -14.00
C LEU A 130 -1.92 20.10 -13.42
N LEU A 131 -2.62 19.17 -14.07
CA LEU A 131 -2.62 17.76 -13.68
C LEU A 131 -1.44 17.03 -14.31
N GLN A 132 -0.73 16.22 -13.51
CA GLN A 132 0.30 15.31 -14.00
C GLN A 132 -0.15 13.88 -13.71
N GLU A 133 -0.19 13.04 -14.73
CA GLU A 133 -0.79 11.71 -14.66
C GLU A 133 0.10 10.66 -15.30
N ARG A 134 0.21 9.50 -14.66
CA ARG A 134 0.94 8.36 -15.20
C ARG A 134 0.21 7.08 -14.90
N VAL A 135 0.38 6.11 -15.79
CA VAL A 135 -0.23 4.80 -15.68
C VAL A 135 0.83 3.71 -15.73
N LYS A 136 0.65 2.65 -14.96
CA LYS A 136 1.52 1.47 -14.98
C LYS A 136 0.69 0.24 -15.27
N LYS A 137 1.12 -0.56 -16.25
CA LYS A 137 0.53 -1.89 -16.49
C LYS A 137 1.05 -2.84 -15.44
N ILE A 138 0.14 -3.53 -14.77
CA ILE A 138 0.47 -4.48 -13.71
C ILE A 138 -0.10 -5.83 -14.11
N ASN A 139 0.78 -6.82 -14.21
CA ASN A 139 0.38 -8.20 -14.46
C ASN A 139 0.04 -8.85 -13.12
N LEU A 140 -1.24 -9.17 -12.92
CA LEU A 140 -1.77 -9.69 -11.68
C LEU A 140 -1.63 -11.19 -11.55
N THR A 141 -1.50 -11.92 -12.65
CA THR A 141 -1.55 -13.38 -12.63
C THR A 141 -0.67 -13.99 -13.71
N PRO A 142 -0.13 -15.20 -13.52
CA PRO A 142 0.69 -15.86 -14.53
C PRO A 142 -0.04 -16.13 -15.86
N ASP A 143 -1.36 -16.25 -15.87
CA ASP A 143 -2.20 -16.36 -17.08
C ASP A 143 -2.34 -15.04 -17.84
N GLY A 144 -1.73 -13.96 -17.35
CA GLY A 144 -1.56 -12.71 -18.09
C GLY A 144 -2.68 -11.70 -17.88
N LYS A 145 -3.42 -11.74 -16.76
CA LYS A 145 -4.39 -10.69 -16.45
C LYS A 145 -3.68 -9.40 -16.11
N VAL A 146 -3.85 -8.38 -16.95
CA VAL A 146 -3.23 -7.07 -16.79
C VAL A 146 -4.27 -6.05 -16.33
N ILE A 147 -3.90 -5.24 -15.35
CA ILE A 147 -4.64 -4.02 -14.97
C ILE A 147 -3.78 -2.78 -15.20
N ALA A 148 -4.40 -1.62 -15.15
CA ALA A 148 -3.74 -0.32 -15.20
C ALA A 148 -3.87 0.39 -13.86
N LEU A 149 -2.75 0.64 -13.19
CA LEU A 149 -2.66 1.53 -12.04
C LEU A 149 -2.46 2.96 -12.55
N LEU A 150 -3.45 3.82 -12.35
CA LEU A 150 -3.41 5.24 -12.70
C LEU A 150 -3.19 6.08 -11.46
N VAL A 151 -2.18 6.95 -11.50
CA VAL A 151 -1.90 7.96 -10.48
C VAL A 151 -1.95 9.34 -11.11
N VAL A 152 -2.72 10.22 -10.50
CA VAL A 152 -2.83 11.63 -10.88
C VAL A 152 -2.39 12.49 -9.71
N VAL A 153 -1.50 13.43 -9.97
CA VAL A 153 -1.02 14.42 -9.02
C VAL A 153 -1.37 15.82 -9.49
N ALA A 154 -1.82 16.67 -8.57
CA ALA A 154 -2.20 18.04 -8.85
C ALA A 154 -1.64 18.96 -7.76
N PRO A 155 -0.86 20.00 -8.10
CA PRO A 155 -0.47 21.00 -7.14
C PRO A 155 -1.71 21.77 -6.67
N GLN A 156 -1.76 22.08 -5.37
CA GLN A 156 -2.76 22.91 -4.73
C GLN A 156 -2.11 24.07 -3.99
N GLU A 157 -2.94 24.98 -3.47
CA GLU A 157 -2.49 26.07 -2.59
C GLU A 157 -1.70 25.56 -1.39
N ALA A 158 -0.83 26.42 -0.84
CA ALA A 158 -0.03 26.15 0.35
C ALA A 158 0.86 24.89 0.24
N GLN A 159 1.46 24.66 -0.94
CA GLN A 159 2.39 23.54 -1.20
C GLN A 159 1.76 22.14 -1.02
N LYS A 160 0.43 22.05 -1.02
CA LYS A 160 -0.27 20.77 -0.91
C LYS A 160 -0.31 20.11 -2.29
N VAL A 161 -0.23 18.79 -2.32
CA VAL A 161 -0.38 18.02 -3.55
C VAL A 161 -1.56 17.09 -3.40
N LEU A 162 -2.58 17.24 -4.26
CA LEU A 162 -3.71 16.33 -4.32
C LEU A 162 -3.30 15.09 -5.11
N ILE A 163 -3.56 13.91 -4.54
CA ILE A 163 -3.30 12.62 -5.16
C ILE A 163 -4.62 11.91 -5.42
N ARG A 164 -4.73 11.32 -6.61
CA ARG A 164 -5.80 10.39 -6.98
C ARG A 164 -5.18 9.11 -7.49
N VAL A 165 -5.70 7.98 -7.01
CA VAL A 165 -5.22 6.65 -7.38
C VAL A 165 -6.40 5.79 -7.78
N GLN A 166 -6.26 5.14 -8.93
CA GLN A 166 -7.29 4.28 -9.52
C GLN A 166 -6.66 3.04 -10.13
N VAL A 167 -7.43 1.95 -10.13
CA VAL A 167 -7.09 0.73 -10.86
C VAL A 167 -8.17 0.48 -11.89
N HIS A 168 -7.79 0.33 -13.15
CA HIS A 168 -8.68 0.08 -14.29
C HIS A 168 -8.43 -1.31 -14.87
N ALA A 169 -9.49 -1.96 -15.35
CA ALA A 169 -9.35 -3.11 -16.24
C ALA A 169 -8.62 -2.68 -17.53
N THR A 170 -7.89 -3.61 -18.16
CA THR A 170 -7.18 -3.32 -19.43
C THR A 170 -7.44 -4.41 -20.47
N GLY A 171 -7.16 -4.10 -21.73
CA GLY A 171 -7.37 -5.04 -22.84
C GLY A 171 -8.85 -5.18 -23.20
N GLU A 172 -9.23 -6.39 -23.60
CA GLU A 172 -10.61 -6.71 -24.02
C GLU A 172 -11.55 -7.01 -22.85
N GLU A 173 -11.00 -7.30 -21.66
CA GLU A 173 -11.82 -7.51 -20.47
C GLU A 173 -12.33 -6.17 -19.91
N PRO A 174 -13.66 -5.96 -19.84
CA PRO A 174 -14.23 -4.67 -19.45
C PRO A 174 -14.28 -4.47 -17.93
N TYR A 175 -13.97 -5.50 -17.14
CA TYR A 175 -14.13 -5.51 -15.68
C TYR A 175 -12.86 -6.00 -15.00
N LEU A 176 -12.64 -5.50 -13.78
CA LEU A 176 -11.57 -5.97 -12.92
C LEU A 176 -11.85 -7.39 -12.43
N PRO A 177 -10.80 -8.18 -12.12
CA PRO A 177 -10.99 -9.40 -11.34
C PRO A 177 -11.77 -9.09 -10.06
N PRO A 178 -12.79 -9.89 -9.71
CA PRO A 178 -13.52 -9.70 -8.47
C PRO A 178 -12.57 -9.91 -7.28
N SER A 179 -12.85 -9.23 -6.18
CA SER A 179 -12.07 -9.32 -4.95
C SER A 179 -10.64 -8.74 -5.00
N LEU A 180 -10.27 -8.05 -6.08
CA LEU A 180 -9.03 -7.28 -6.12
C LEU A 180 -9.10 -6.14 -5.10
N ILE A 181 -8.09 -6.07 -4.24
CA ILE A 181 -7.97 -5.07 -3.19
C ILE A 181 -6.94 -4.01 -3.61
N LEU A 182 -7.31 -2.75 -3.48
CA LEU A 182 -6.43 -1.59 -3.63
C LEU A 182 -6.34 -0.88 -2.27
N ARG A 183 -5.12 -0.67 -1.77
CA ARG A 183 -4.84 -0.03 -0.49
C ARG A 183 -3.91 1.15 -0.61
N LEU A 184 -4.10 2.10 0.29
CA LEU A 184 -3.14 3.14 0.63
C LEU A 184 -2.54 2.82 1.99
N LEU A 185 -1.21 2.75 2.04
CA LEU A 185 -0.46 2.57 3.28
C LEU A 185 0.36 3.83 3.58
N SER A 186 0.47 4.17 4.86
CA SER A 186 1.43 5.17 5.34
C SER A 186 2.87 4.67 5.14
N ASP A 187 3.86 5.54 5.38
CA ASP A 187 5.27 5.12 5.38
C ASP A 187 5.60 4.08 6.47
N SER A 188 4.86 4.08 7.59
CA SER A 188 4.97 3.04 8.63
C SER A 188 4.29 1.71 8.27
N GLY A 189 3.58 1.66 7.14
CA GLY A 189 2.84 0.48 6.69
C GLY A 189 1.42 0.36 7.24
N GLU A 190 0.90 1.39 7.93
CA GLU A 190 -0.48 1.45 8.39
C GLU A 190 -1.43 1.59 7.20
N ILE A 191 -2.50 0.79 7.14
CA ILE A 191 -3.52 0.89 6.09
C ILE A 191 -4.40 2.12 6.36
N LEU A 192 -4.25 3.16 5.54
CA LEU A 192 -5.02 4.40 5.62
C LEU A 192 -6.33 4.33 4.84
N GLN A 193 -6.35 3.58 3.74
CA GLN A 193 -7.55 3.35 2.93
C GLN A 193 -7.52 1.97 2.25
N GLU A 194 -8.69 1.40 2.01
CA GLU A 194 -8.87 0.13 1.30
C GLU A 194 -10.15 0.20 0.45
N VAL A 195 -10.10 -0.37 -0.76
CA VAL A 195 -11.28 -0.61 -1.60
C VAL A 195 -11.12 -1.96 -2.31
N GLN A 196 -12.23 -2.68 -2.47
CA GLN A 196 -12.27 -3.99 -3.12
C GLN A 196 -13.17 -3.94 -4.37
N SER A 197 -12.74 -4.57 -5.47
CA SER A 197 -13.52 -4.69 -6.70
C SER A 197 -14.62 -5.75 -6.59
N ARG A 198 -15.69 -5.53 -7.35
CA ARG A 198 -16.80 -6.46 -7.58
C ARG A 198 -16.80 -6.91 -9.04
N SER A 199 -17.61 -7.91 -9.35
CA SER A 199 -17.65 -8.58 -10.68
C SER A 199 -17.98 -7.69 -11.89
N GLN A 200 -18.48 -6.47 -11.69
CA GLN A 200 -18.80 -5.51 -12.75
C GLN A 200 -18.10 -4.16 -12.58
N ASP A 201 -17.14 -4.06 -11.67
CA ASP A 201 -16.37 -2.84 -11.53
C ASP A 201 -15.35 -2.76 -12.68
N SER A 202 -15.55 -1.80 -13.59
CA SER A 202 -14.55 -1.49 -14.65
C SER A 202 -13.31 -0.80 -14.09
N TYR A 203 -13.46 -0.16 -12.93
CA TYR A 203 -12.38 0.43 -12.16
C TYR A 203 -12.77 0.53 -10.67
N ILE A 204 -11.76 0.62 -9.81
CA ILE A 204 -11.91 1.02 -8.41
C ILE A 204 -11.00 2.20 -8.10
N LYS A 205 -11.33 2.97 -7.06
CA LYS A 205 -10.58 4.16 -6.67
C LYS A 205 -10.50 4.33 -5.17
N LEU A 206 -9.38 4.88 -4.72
CA LEU A 206 -9.24 5.40 -3.37
C LEU A 206 -9.93 6.77 -3.26
N LYS A 207 -10.31 7.17 -2.04
CA LYS A 207 -10.69 8.57 -1.79
C LYS A 207 -9.44 9.44 -2.01
N SER A 208 -9.60 10.53 -2.74
CA SER A 208 -8.48 11.46 -2.98
C SER A 208 -7.93 11.97 -1.66
N PHE A 209 -6.62 12.10 -1.58
CA PHE A 209 -5.91 12.53 -0.38
C PHE A 209 -4.88 13.61 -0.75
N LYS A 210 -4.36 14.31 0.27
CA LYS A 210 -3.43 15.41 0.09
C LYS A 210 -2.14 15.12 0.82
N LEU A 211 -1.02 15.41 0.16
CA LEU A 211 0.31 15.37 0.75
C LEU A 211 0.77 16.78 1.09
N ILE A 212 1.51 16.90 2.19
CA ILE A 212 2.08 18.15 2.69
C ILE A 212 3.49 17.84 3.19
N GLY A 213 4.50 18.53 2.67
CA GLY A 213 5.89 18.31 3.04
C GLY A 213 6.49 17.03 2.44
N GLU A 214 7.64 16.62 2.99
CA GLU A 214 8.35 15.40 2.59
C GLU A 214 7.69 14.20 3.26
N VAL A 215 6.91 13.46 2.47
CA VAL A 215 6.13 12.32 2.94
C VAL A 215 6.19 11.18 1.94
N TYR A 216 6.17 9.96 2.46
CA TYR A 216 6.12 8.74 1.68
C TYR A 216 4.81 7.99 1.94
N PHE A 217 4.35 7.27 0.94
CA PHE A 217 3.21 6.38 1.04
C PHE A 217 3.38 5.22 0.06
N THR A 218 2.64 4.13 0.31
CA THR A 218 2.67 2.95 -0.55
C THR A 218 1.28 2.67 -1.08
N ILE A 219 1.19 2.39 -2.38
CA ILE A 219 0.00 1.79 -2.98
C ILE A 219 0.23 0.30 -3.05
N GLU A 220 -0.68 -0.47 -2.47
CA GLU A 220 -0.67 -1.92 -2.51
C GLU A 220 -1.87 -2.42 -3.33
N ILE A 221 -1.60 -3.38 -4.21
CA ILE A 221 -2.61 -4.12 -4.95
C ILE A 221 -2.48 -5.58 -4.55
N TYR A 222 -3.60 -6.18 -4.18
CA TYR A 222 -3.67 -7.54 -3.71
C TYR A 222 -4.79 -8.31 -4.41
N LEU A 223 -4.46 -9.49 -4.94
CA LEU A 223 -5.41 -10.44 -5.50
C LEU A 223 -4.95 -11.86 -5.18
N ASP A 224 -5.78 -12.63 -4.50
CA ASP A 224 -5.50 -14.00 -4.04
C ASP A 224 -4.23 -14.12 -3.20
N GLN A 225 -3.09 -14.49 -3.80
CA GLN A 225 -1.79 -14.59 -3.12
C GLN A 225 -0.76 -13.61 -3.68
N ILE A 226 -1.17 -12.78 -4.63
CA ILE A 226 -0.28 -11.87 -5.35
C ILE A 226 -0.42 -10.49 -4.73
N GLN A 227 0.71 -9.98 -4.27
CA GLN A 227 0.85 -8.65 -3.71
C GLN A 227 1.84 -7.85 -4.52
N ILE A 228 1.42 -6.68 -4.96
CA ILE A 228 2.23 -5.73 -5.73
C ILE A 228 2.20 -4.40 -4.99
N THR A 229 3.35 -3.76 -4.86
CA THR A 229 3.49 -2.49 -4.14
C THR A 229 4.24 -1.47 -4.96
N GLU A 230 3.79 -0.22 -4.91
CA GLU A 230 4.46 0.94 -5.50
C GLU A 230 4.66 1.98 -4.40
N LYS A 231 5.91 2.33 -4.11
CA LYS A 231 6.25 3.36 -3.12
C LYS A 231 6.40 4.71 -3.81
N PHE A 232 5.83 5.74 -3.19
CA PHE A 232 5.87 7.11 -3.68
C PHE A 232 6.42 8.04 -2.60
N GLY A 233 7.12 9.08 -3.04
CA GLY A 233 7.66 10.12 -2.18
C GLY A 233 7.42 11.51 -2.76
N LEU A 234 7.21 12.50 -1.89
CA LEU A 234 7.24 13.92 -2.24
C LEU A 234 8.54 14.56 -1.71
N GLU A 235 9.67 14.06 -2.20
CA GLU A 235 11.02 14.54 -1.84
C GLU A 235 11.58 15.53 -2.87
#